data_AF-A0A924DW06-F1
#
_entry.id   AF-A0A924DW06-F1
#
_cell.length_a   1.000
_cell.length_b   1.000
_cell.length_c   1.000
_cell.angle_alpha   90.00
_cell.angle_beta   90.00
_cell.angle_gamma   90.00
#
_symmetry.space_group_name_H-M   'P 1'
#
loop_
_entity.id
_entity.type
_entity.pdbx_description
1 polymer ?
#
loop_
_entity_poly.entity_id
_entity_poly.type
_entity_poly.pdbx_seq_one_letter_code
_entity_poly.pdbx_strand_id
1 'polypeptide(L)'
;MPDLPERRANVSQAYDGLARLLPGVQNVGDSWDEKDLYWVMEQATQISQAVHPEFLCRSGCTTCCRGDSIPIVSSIEWRRLYPHIYGLPEGMRRLIVRQAREIWGPILHMLLKGKAGYEDDGRLRIVPKELEATVHCPLLAYGKCSVYLARPFQCRSFGNFAQSKKGDMSLYMCSQASQHIEETFPADTALPVLNPYIMTLVALEGANPVVAMLPLWIAAHIEGPDFSQTCTLEPDFEAVVKRFQATPGTPSKH
;
A
#
# COMPACT_ATOMS: atom_id res chain seq x y z
N MET A 1 18.50 10.84 11.23
CA MET A 1 18.13 9.52 10.67
C MET A 1 19.15 8.49 11.14
N PRO A 2 18.76 7.37 11.75
CA PRO A 2 19.69 6.29 12.11
C PRO A 2 20.38 5.74 10.86
N ASP A 3 21.62 5.29 11.00
CA ASP A 3 22.41 4.69 9.91
C ASP A 3 21.88 3.28 9.57
N LEU A 4 22.17 2.79 8.36
CA LEU A 4 21.80 1.46 7.85
C LEU A 4 22.07 0.31 8.84
N PRO A 5 23.21 0.27 9.59
CA PRO A 5 23.47 -0.75 10.61
C PRO A 5 22.51 -0.69 11.80
N GLU A 6 22.15 0.50 12.26
CA GLU A 6 21.22 0.72 13.38
C GLU A 6 19.78 0.40 12.96
N ARG A 7 19.42 0.68 11.70
CA ARG A 7 18.16 0.23 11.10
C ARG A 7 18.09 -1.29 11.00
N ARG A 8 19.17 -1.95 10.56
CA ARG A 8 19.27 -3.42 10.52
C ARG A 8 19.06 -4.03 11.91
N ALA A 9 19.59 -3.43 12.97
CA ALA A 9 19.39 -3.89 14.34
C ALA A 9 17.91 -3.83 14.78
N ASN A 10 17.19 -2.75 14.46
CA ASN A 10 15.76 -2.60 14.81
C ASN A 10 14.87 -3.59 14.07
N VAL A 11 15.17 -3.86 12.79
CA VAL A 11 14.43 -4.85 11.99
C VAL A 11 14.80 -6.26 12.43
N SER A 12 16.07 -6.52 12.78
CA SER A 12 16.52 -7.78 13.40
C SER A 12 15.76 -8.06 14.69
N GLN A 13 15.46 -7.05 15.51
CA GLN A 13 14.65 -7.24 16.73
C GLN A 13 13.20 -7.65 16.44
N ALA A 14 12.59 -7.06 15.39
CA ALA A 14 11.26 -7.47 14.93
C ALA A 14 11.27 -8.89 14.34
N TYR A 15 12.34 -9.24 13.62
CA TYR A 15 12.57 -10.58 13.09
C TYR A 15 12.82 -11.61 14.19
N ASP A 16 13.60 -11.28 15.22
CA ASP A 16 13.84 -12.14 16.39
C ASP A 16 12.54 -12.40 17.17
N GLY A 17 11.67 -11.39 17.27
CA GLY A 17 10.34 -11.54 17.86
C GLY A 17 9.46 -12.51 17.08
N LEU A 18 9.44 -12.41 15.75
CA LEU A 18 8.67 -13.29 14.87
C LEU A 18 9.24 -14.72 14.79
N ALA A 19 10.57 -14.86 14.74
CA ALA A 19 11.24 -16.14 14.74
C ALA A 19 10.99 -16.93 16.04
N ARG A 20 10.83 -16.24 17.18
CA ARG A 20 10.42 -16.87 18.45
C ARG A 20 8.97 -17.35 18.44
N LEU A 21 8.09 -16.72 17.65
CA LEU A 21 6.66 -17.03 17.59
C LEU A 21 6.32 -18.05 16.48
N LEU A 22 7.21 -18.27 15.52
CA LEU A 22 7.02 -19.18 14.39
C LEU A 22 8.05 -20.31 14.39
N PRO A 23 7.79 -21.42 15.10
CA PRO A 23 8.72 -22.56 15.12
C PRO A 23 8.92 -23.14 13.72
N GLY A 24 10.18 -23.23 13.28
CA GLY A 24 10.57 -23.80 11.99
C GLY A 24 10.94 -22.80 10.89
N VAL A 25 10.83 -21.50 11.18
CA VAL A 25 11.24 -20.44 10.27
C VAL A 25 12.74 -20.20 10.40
N GLN A 26 13.50 -20.57 9.37
CA GLN A 26 14.98 -20.49 9.38
C GLN A 26 15.54 -19.39 8.48
N ASN A 27 14.70 -18.73 7.66
CA ASN A 27 15.14 -17.87 6.56
C ASN A 27 14.56 -16.45 6.59
N VAL A 28 14.09 -16.00 7.75
CA VAL A 28 13.64 -14.61 7.89
C VAL A 28 14.83 -13.70 8.03
N GLY A 29 15.03 -12.84 7.01
CA GLY A 29 16.14 -11.90 7.00
C GLY A 29 17.46 -12.52 6.57
N ASP A 30 17.45 -13.63 5.81
CA ASP A 30 18.69 -14.19 5.25
C ASP A 30 19.19 -13.37 4.04
N SER A 31 18.28 -12.94 3.17
CA SER A 31 18.62 -12.14 1.99
C SER A 31 18.58 -10.64 2.23
N TRP A 32 17.90 -10.18 3.30
CA TRP A 32 17.68 -8.77 3.61
C TRP A 32 17.13 -7.99 2.40
N ASP A 33 16.30 -8.65 1.60
CA ASP A 33 15.69 -8.08 0.40
C ASP A 33 14.18 -7.85 0.59
N GLU A 34 13.51 -7.37 -0.44
CA GLU A 34 12.07 -7.12 -0.39
C GLU A 34 11.22 -8.40 -0.25
N LYS A 35 11.77 -9.59 -0.53
CA LYS A 35 11.02 -10.85 -0.38
C LYS A 35 10.89 -11.21 1.09
N ASP A 36 11.97 -11.06 1.86
CA ASP A 36 11.96 -11.28 3.30
C ASP A 36 10.95 -10.34 3.97
N LEU A 37 10.98 -9.05 3.61
CA LEU A 37 10.06 -8.07 4.13
C LEU A 37 8.59 -8.46 3.88
N TYR A 38 8.25 -8.83 2.64
CA TYR A 38 6.88 -9.23 2.27
C TYR A 38 6.45 -10.54 2.94
N TRP A 39 7.36 -11.49 3.11
CA TRP A 39 7.06 -12.75 3.77
C TRP A 39 6.72 -12.53 5.24
N VAL A 40 7.54 -11.75 5.95
CA VAL A 40 7.37 -11.45 7.38
C VAL A 40 6.07 -10.71 7.64
N MET A 41 5.74 -9.74 6.80
CA MET A 41 4.44 -9.08 6.87
C MET A 41 3.26 -10.03 6.75
N GLU A 42 3.31 -10.95 5.78
CA GLU A 42 2.21 -11.85 5.53
C GLU A 42 2.03 -12.79 6.73
N GLN A 43 3.13 -13.26 7.32
CA GLN A 43 3.07 -14.02 8.57
C GLN A 43 2.49 -13.21 9.73
N ALA A 44 2.96 -11.97 9.94
CA ALA A 44 2.43 -11.10 10.99
C ALA A 44 0.93 -10.83 10.80
N THR A 45 0.47 -10.68 9.55
CA THR A 45 -0.96 -10.55 9.21
C THR A 45 -1.73 -11.82 9.57
N GLN A 46 -1.20 -13.00 9.20
CA GLN A 46 -1.83 -14.28 9.49
C GLN A 46 -1.91 -14.57 10.99
N ILE A 47 -0.86 -14.27 11.75
CA ILE A 47 -0.84 -14.38 13.21
C ILE A 47 -1.89 -13.44 13.81
N SER A 48 -1.92 -12.18 13.38
CA SER A 48 -2.90 -11.19 13.86
C SER A 48 -4.34 -11.69 13.64
N GLN A 49 -4.65 -12.21 12.45
CA GLN A 49 -5.98 -12.77 12.14
C GLN A 49 -6.30 -14.06 12.91
N ALA A 50 -5.29 -14.86 13.26
CA ALA A 50 -5.48 -16.09 14.03
C ALA A 50 -5.69 -15.82 15.52
N VAL A 51 -4.99 -14.82 16.07
CA VAL A 51 -5.10 -14.41 17.47
C VAL A 51 -6.36 -13.57 17.70
N HIS A 52 -6.74 -12.76 16.72
CA HIS A 52 -7.90 -11.85 16.76
C HIS A 52 -8.93 -12.21 15.67
N PRO A 53 -9.58 -13.39 15.73
CA PRO A 53 -10.54 -13.84 14.71
C PRO A 53 -11.72 -12.89 14.49
N GLU A 54 -12.02 -12.05 15.46
CA GLU A 54 -13.08 -11.06 15.45
C GLU A 54 -12.74 -9.77 14.67
N PHE A 55 -11.49 -9.60 14.23
CA PHE A 55 -11.13 -8.55 13.30
C PHE A 55 -11.92 -8.68 11.99
N LEU A 56 -12.61 -7.61 11.61
CA LEU A 56 -13.43 -7.56 10.41
C LEU A 56 -12.59 -7.62 9.12
N CYS A 57 -11.29 -7.29 9.21
CA CYS A 57 -10.41 -7.26 8.06
C CYS A 57 -9.89 -8.66 7.71
N ARG A 58 -10.58 -9.32 6.76
CA ARG A 58 -10.22 -10.64 6.24
C ARG A 58 -9.88 -10.61 4.76
N SER A 59 -9.30 -11.70 4.29
CA SER A 59 -9.07 -11.92 2.87
C SER A 59 -10.35 -11.74 2.05
N GLY A 60 -10.28 -10.88 1.03
CA GLY A 60 -11.43 -10.53 0.19
C GLY A 60 -12.27 -9.34 0.68
N CYS A 61 -11.98 -8.76 1.86
CA CYS A 61 -12.58 -7.49 2.26
C CYS A 61 -12.15 -6.37 1.31
N THR A 62 -13.09 -5.50 0.90
CA THR A 62 -12.83 -4.39 -0.03
C THR A 62 -13.17 -3.02 0.53
N THR A 63 -13.40 -2.90 1.84
CA THR A 63 -13.79 -1.64 2.47
C THR A 63 -12.74 -0.55 2.24
N CYS A 64 -11.46 -0.86 2.47
CA CYS A 64 -10.36 0.07 2.17
C CYS A 64 -10.26 0.44 0.68
N CYS A 65 -10.63 -0.47 -0.23
CA CYS A 65 -10.64 -0.20 -1.66
C CYS A 65 -11.74 0.78 -2.09
N ARG A 66 -12.72 1.09 -1.22
CA ARG A 66 -13.87 1.95 -1.54
C ARG A 66 -13.75 3.38 -1.02
N GLY A 67 -12.58 3.79 -0.56
CA GLY A 67 -12.30 5.20 -0.28
C GLY A 67 -11.76 5.52 1.11
N ASP A 68 -11.51 4.51 1.96
CA ASP A 68 -10.90 4.73 3.28
C ASP A 68 -9.37 4.80 3.25
N SER A 69 -8.73 4.38 2.15
CA SER A 69 -7.29 4.44 2.01
C SER A 69 -6.87 4.46 0.55
N ILE A 70 -5.96 5.38 0.22
CA ILE A 70 -5.24 5.39 -1.05
C ILE A 70 -3.83 4.89 -0.75
N PRO A 71 -3.44 3.69 -1.22
CA PRO A 71 -2.14 3.15 -0.88
C PRO A 71 -1.02 3.96 -1.52
N ILE A 72 -0.02 4.28 -0.72
CA ILE A 72 1.28 4.78 -1.17
C ILE A 72 2.14 3.56 -1.53
N VAL A 73 2.80 3.65 -2.68
CA VAL A 73 3.58 2.56 -3.28
C VAL A 73 4.97 3.11 -3.61
N SER A 74 6.01 2.37 -3.21
CA SER A 74 7.39 2.66 -3.55
C SER A 74 7.81 2.00 -4.88
N SER A 75 9.00 2.30 -5.40
CA SER A 75 9.51 1.73 -6.65
C SER A 75 9.73 0.21 -6.58
N ILE A 76 10.24 -0.29 -5.44
CA ILE A 76 10.41 -1.71 -5.13
C ILE A 76 9.05 -2.41 -5.09
N GLU A 77 8.06 -1.79 -4.45
CA GLU A 77 6.71 -2.34 -4.43
C GLU A 77 6.08 -2.34 -5.83
N TRP A 78 6.29 -1.28 -6.60
CA TRP A 78 5.80 -1.19 -7.97
C TRP A 78 6.41 -2.27 -8.88
N ARG A 79 7.72 -2.51 -8.77
CA ARG A 79 8.44 -3.59 -9.47
C ARG A 79 7.78 -4.95 -9.21
N ARG A 80 7.29 -5.19 -7.99
CA ARG A 80 6.56 -6.41 -7.64
C ARG A 80 5.13 -6.41 -8.17
N LEU A 81 4.42 -5.30 -8.04
CA LEU A 81 3.00 -5.18 -8.37
C LEU A 81 2.74 -5.20 -9.88
N TYR A 82 3.56 -4.50 -10.66
CA TYR A 82 3.32 -4.27 -12.10
C TYR A 82 3.19 -5.57 -12.92
N PRO A 83 4.05 -6.61 -12.76
CA PRO A 83 3.89 -7.87 -13.47
C PRO A 83 2.53 -8.55 -13.23
N HIS A 84 1.97 -8.41 -12.03
CA HIS A 84 0.64 -8.94 -11.73
C HIS A 84 -0.46 -8.16 -12.43
N ILE A 85 -0.35 -6.83 -12.52
CA ILE A 85 -1.31 -6.00 -13.27
C ILE A 85 -1.23 -6.33 -14.76
N TYR A 86 -0.02 -6.37 -15.32
CA TYR A 86 0.21 -6.66 -16.73
C TYR A 86 -0.22 -8.09 -17.12
N GLY A 87 -0.05 -9.05 -16.21
CA GLY A 87 -0.50 -10.43 -16.38
C GLY A 87 -2.01 -10.66 -16.27
N LEU A 88 -2.81 -9.64 -15.88
CA LEU A 88 -4.26 -9.77 -15.84
C LEU A 88 -4.84 -9.99 -17.24
N PRO A 89 -6.02 -10.63 -17.36
CA PRO A 89 -6.76 -10.68 -18.62
C PRO A 89 -6.97 -9.28 -19.19
N GLU A 90 -6.89 -9.16 -20.52
CA GLU A 90 -6.96 -7.89 -21.25
C GLU A 90 -8.21 -7.06 -20.88
N GLY A 91 -9.36 -7.71 -20.69
CA GLY A 91 -10.58 -7.05 -20.23
C GLY A 91 -10.45 -6.41 -18.84
N MET A 92 -9.70 -7.01 -17.91
CA MET A 92 -9.44 -6.44 -16.59
C MET A 92 -8.44 -5.28 -16.69
N ARG A 93 -7.39 -5.38 -17.51
CA ARG A 93 -6.46 -4.26 -17.72
C ARG A 93 -7.16 -3.05 -18.30
N ARG A 94 -8.00 -3.24 -19.33
CA ARG A 94 -8.83 -2.17 -19.89
C ARG A 94 -9.78 -1.55 -18.87
N LEU A 95 -10.35 -2.34 -17.97
CA LEU A 95 -11.16 -1.82 -16.87
C LEU A 95 -10.34 -0.91 -15.94
N ILE A 96 -9.14 -1.33 -15.57
CA ILE A 96 -8.22 -0.53 -14.73
C ILE A 96 -7.84 0.78 -15.46
N VAL A 97 -7.50 0.72 -16.75
CA VAL A 97 -7.19 1.90 -17.58
C VAL A 97 -8.38 2.86 -17.60
N ARG A 98 -9.59 2.35 -17.81
CA ARG A 98 -10.81 3.16 -17.80
C ARG A 98 -11.04 3.83 -16.46
N GLN A 99 -10.97 3.08 -15.35
CA GLN A 99 -11.10 3.64 -14.00
C GLN A 99 -10.04 4.72 -13.73
N ALA A 100 -8.78 4.47 -14.11
CA ALA A 100 -7.70 5.44 -13.93
C ALA A 100 -7.95 6.74 -14.71
N ARG A 101 -8.55 6.67 -15.90
CA ARG A 101 -8.87 7.86 -16.70
C ARG A 101 -10.10 8.60 -16.19
N GLU A 102 -11.20 7.89 -15.99
CA GLU A 102 -12.50 8.49 -15.70
C GLU A 102 -12.61 8.98 -14.24
N ILE A 103 -12.05 8.22 -13.30
CA ILE A 103 -12.18 8.48 -11.86
C ILE A 103 -10.97 9.27 -11.37
N TRP A 104 -9.77 8.78 -11.67
CA TRP A 104 -8.54 9.35 -11.12
C TRP A 104 -7.99 10.51 -11.94
N GLY A 105 -8.12 10.48 -13.27
CA GLY A 105 -7.62 11.50 -14.19
C GLY A 105 -7.90 12.94 -13.76
N PRO A 106 -9.16 13.30 -13.41
CA PRO A 106 -9.50 14.65 -12.97
C PRO A 106 -8.74 15.13 -11.72
N ILE A 107 -8.34 14.20 -10.83
CA ILE A 107 -7.75 14.50 -9.52
C ILE A 107 -6.25 14.13 -9.40
N LEU A 108 -5.62 13.55 -10.44
CA LEU A 108 -4.20 13.15 -10.39
C LEU A 108 -3.28 14.30 -9.98
N HIS A 109 -3.58 15.53 -10.42
CA HIS A 109 -2.83 16.72 -10.06
C HIS A 109 -2.87 17.04 -8.56
N MET A 110 -3.95 16.69 -7.86
CA MET A 110 -4.05 16.82 -6.41
C MET A 110 -3.17 15.79 -5.71
N LEU A 111 -3.11 14.56 -6.23
CA LEU A 111 -2.24 13.50 -5.69
C LEU A 111 -0.76 13.88 -5.80
N LEU A 112 -0.36 14.46 -6.94
CA LEU A 112 1.01 14.93 -7.16
C LEU A 112 1.39 16.05 -6.18
N LYS A 113 0.48 17.02 -5.96
CA LYS A 113 0.70 18.11 -5.00
C LYS A 113 0.72 17.65 -3.54
N GLY A 114 -0.01 16.57 -3.22
CA GLY A 114 -0.13 16.02 -1.87
C GLY A 114 1.19 15.49 -1.28
N LYS A 115 2.28 15.42 -2.07
CA LYS A 115 3.60 14.92 -1.65
C LYS A 115 3.50 13.62 -0.87
N ALA A 116 2.87 12.60 -1.46
CA ALA A 116 2.81 11.27 -0.86
C ALA A 116 4.22 10.78 -0.52
N GLY A 117 4.38 10.14 0.62
CA GLY A 117 5.68 9.64 1.03
C GLY A 117 5.67 9.03 2.42
N TYR A 118 6.85 8.65 2.86
CA TYR A 118 7.11 8.18 4.22
C TYR A 118 7.89 9.27 4.95
N GLU A 119 7.49 9.55 6.18
CA GLU A 119 8.24 10.37 7.11
C GLU A 119 9.45 9.57 7.64
N ASP A 120 10.47 10.27 8.15
CA ASP A 120 11.72 9.66 8.63
C ASP A 120 11.55 8.60 9.74
N ASP A 121 10.42 8.66 10.45
CA ASP A 121 10.03 7.76 11.54
C ASP A 121 9.03 6.66 11.09
N GLY A 122 8.90 6.46 9.77
CA GLY A 122 8.04 5.45 9.19
C GLY A 122 6.55 5.81 9.21
N ARG A 123 6.17 7.04 9.55
CA ARG A 123 4.79 7.51 9.40
C ARG A 123 4.45 7.74 7.93
N LEU A 124 3.18 7.52 7.57
CA LEU A 124 2.68 7.86 6.24
C LEU A 124 2.41 9.36 6.15
N ARG A 125 2.91 10.02 5.11
CA ARG A 125 2.48 11.38 4.77
C ARG A 125 1.12 11.28 4.09
N ILE A 126 0.08 11.58 4.86
CA ILE A 126 -1.32 11.36 4.49
C ILE A 126 -1.77 12.36 3.42
N VAL A 127 -2.59 11.84 2.52
CA VAL A 127 -3.29 12.51 1.42
C VAL A 127 -4.35 13.49 1.96
N PRO A 128 -4.72 14.55 1.23
CA PRO A 128 -5.83 15.42 1.63
C PRO A 128 -7.12 14.61 1.87
N LYS A 129 -7.74 14.79 3.04
CA LYS A 129 -8.96 14.09 3.51
C LYS A 129 -10.14 14.29 2.55
N GLU A 130 -10.10 15.37 1.77
CA GLU A 130 -11.07 15.75 0.76
C GLU A 130 -11.16 14.75 -0.41
N LEU A 131 -10.16 13.86 -0.54
CA LEU A 131 -10.15 12.78 -1.52
C LEU A 131 -10.71 11.47 -0.96
N GLU A 132 -10.80 11.33 0.36
CA GLU A 132 -11.41 10.17 1.03
C GLU A 132 -12.94 10.23 0.81
N ALA A 133 -13.57 9.08 0.61
CA ALA A 133 -15.00 8.89 0.28
C ALA A 133 -15.49 9.12 -1.17
N THR A 134 -14.74 9.78 -2.06
CA THR A 134 -15.24 10.08 -3.43
C THR A 134 -14.69 9.15 -4.53
N VAL A 135 -13.63 8.39 -4.23
CA VAL A 135 -12.93 7.57 -5.22
C VAL A 135 -12.60 6.18 -4.68
N HIS A 136 -12.63 5.18 -5.55
CA HIS A 136 -12.27 3.80 -5.23
C HIS A 136 -10.94 3.41 -5.89
N CYS A 137 -10.26 2.45 -5.27
CA CYS A 137 -9.01 1.90 -5.75
C CYS A 137 -9.14 1.48 -7.22
N PRO A 138 -8.22 1.91 -8.11
CA PRO A 138 -8.26 1.58 -9.53
C PRO A 138 -8.06 0.07 -9.81
N LEU A 139 -7.66 -0.71 -8.80
CA LEU A 139 -7.51 -2.17 -8.89
C LEU A 139 -8.74 -2.91 -8.33
N LEU A 140 -9.81 -2.21 -7.98
CA LEU A 140 -11.09 -2.81 -7.59
C LEU A 140 -11.87 -3.21 -8.85
N ALA A 141 -11.94 -4.50 -9.13
CA ALA A 141 -12.67 -5.06 -10.26
C ALA A 141 -13.75 -6.02 -9.76
N TYR A 142 -15.01 -5.80 -10.18
CA TYR A 142 -16.15 -6.67 -9.83
C TYR A 142 -16.27 -6.93 -8.31
N GLY A 143 -16.01 -5.91 -7.49
CA GLY A 143 -16.08 -6.02 -6.03
C GLY A 143 -14.94 -6.82 -5.39
N LYS A 144 -13.84 -7.07 -6.10
CA LYS A 144 -12.64 -7.75 -5.59
C LYS A 144 -11.38 -7.01 -6.01
N CYS A 145 -10.32 -7.10 -5.20
CA CYS A 145 -9.00 -6.61 -5.60
C CYS A 145 -8.43 -7.52 -6.69
N SER A 146 -8.15 -6.96 -7.87
CA SER A 146 -7.62 -7.71 -9.03
C SER A 146 -6.22 -8.27 -8.80
N VAL A 147 -5.49 -7.70 -7.83
CA VAL A 147 -4.10 -8.05 -7.49
C VAL A 147 -3.95 -8.46 -6.03
N TYR A 148 -4.97 -9.06 -5.41
CA TYR A 148 -5.00 -9.29 -3.96
C TYR A 148 -3.73 -9.96 -3.41
N LEU A 149 -3.18 -10.95 -4.12
CA LEU A 149 -1.95 -11.67 -3.73
C LEU A 149 -0.67 -10.84 -3.89
N ALA A 150 -0.71 -9.78 -4.70
CA ALA A 150 0.40 -8.88 -5.00
C ALA A 150 0.21 -7.48 -4.39
N ARG A 151 -0.77 -7.33 -3.50
CA ARG A 151 -1.12 -6.04 -2.90
C ARG A 151 0.11 -5.38 -2.21
N PRO A 152 0.24 -4.04 -2.29
CA PRO A 152 1.31 -3.30 -1.63
C PRO A 152 1.36 -3.54 -0.12
N PHE A 153 2.50 -3.21 0.47
CA PHE A 153 2.82 -3.24 1.90
C PHE A 153 1.69 -2.64 2.76
N GLN A 154 1.24 -1.43 2.42
CA GLN A 154 0.15 -0.77 3.11
C GLN A 154 -1.16 -1.58 3.08
N CYS A 155 -1.50 -2.16 1.93
CA CYS A 155 -2.71 -2.96 1.80
C CYS A 155 -2.64 -4.31 2.55
N ARG A 156 -1.45 -4.85 2.80
CA ARG A 156 -1.28 -6.10 3.57
C ARG A 156 -1.49 -5.89 5.06
N SER A 157 -0.95 -4.78 5.56
CA SER A 157 -0.98 -4.45 6.98
C SER A 157 -2.30 -3.82 7.43
N PHE A 158 -3.04 -3.21 6.52
CA PHE A 158 -4.32 -2.58 6.82
C PHE A 158 -5.29 -3.55 7.51
N GLY A 159 -5.89 -3.13 8.62
CA GLY A 159 -6.81 -3.93 9.41
C GLY A 159 -6.16 -4.82 10.47
N ASN A 160 -4.84 -5.03 10.43
CA ASN A 160 -4.18 -6.08 11.22
C ASN A 160 -2.96 -5.58 12.01
N PHE A 161 -2.61 -4.29 11.85
CA PHE A 161 -1.42 -3.68 12.43
C PHE A 161 -1.82 -2.43 13.24
N ALA A 162 -1.00 -2.11 14.23
CA ALA A 162 -0.97 -0.78 14.83
C ALA A 162 0.07 0.10 14.12
N GLN A 163 -0.05 1.41 14.27
CA GLN A 163 0.91 2.39 13.78
C GLN A 163 1.18 3.43 14.88
N SER A 164 2.43 3.84 14.99
CA SER A 164 2.82 4.97 15.85
C SER A 164 2.67 6.28 15.08
N LYS A 165 1.92 7.22 15.65
CA LYS A 165 1.71 8.59 15.17
C LYS A 165 2.16 9.56 16.25
N LYS A 166 3.35 10.15 16.11
CA LYS A 166 3.91 11.16 17.03
C LYS A 166 3.95 10.69 18.50
N GLY A 167 4.20 9.41 18.74
CA GLY A 167 4.23 8.81 20.08
C GLY A 167 2.93 8.12 20.48
N ASP A 168 1.81 8.41 19.82
CA ASP A 168 0.54 7.73 20.07
C ASP A 168 0.40 6.48 19.20
N MET A 169 -0.03 5.38 19.80
CA MET A 169 -0.37 4.17 19.06
C MET A 169 -1.81 4.25 18.58
N SER A 170 -2.04 3.94 17.30
CA SER A 170 -3.37 3.87 16.73
C SER A 170 -3.50 2.64 15.86
N LEU A 171 -4.72 2.15 15.68
CA LEU A 171 -5.00 1.06 14.76
C LEU A 171 -4.83 1.53 13.32
N TYR A 172 -4.17 0.72 12.49
CA TYR A 172 -4.03 0.99 11.06
C TYR A 172 -5.13 0.27 10.28
N MET A 173 -6.33 0.84 10.27
CA MET A 173 -7.52 0.21 9.69
C MET A 173 -8.58 1.26 9.30
N CYS A 174 -9.69 0.83 8.69
CA CYS A 174 -10.79 1.73 8.37
C CYS A 174 -11.52 2.18 9.64
N SER A 175 -12.20 3.32 9.56
CA SER A 175 -12.95 3.90 10.67
C SER A 175 -13.96 2.93 11.28
N GLN A 176 -14.68 2.18 10.44
CA GLN A 176 -15.66 1.19 10.88
C GLN A 176 -15.01 0.07 11.72
N ALA A 177 -13.86 -0.44 11.29
CA ALA A 177 -13.14 -1.47 12.03
C ALA A 177 -12.54 -0.92 13.33
N SER A 178 -12.01 0.31 13.30
CA SER A 178 -11.43 0.96 14.48
C SER A 178 -12.47 1.14 15.58
N GLN A 179 -13.66 1.66 15.23
CA GLN A 179 -14.75 1.84 16.19
C GLN A 179 -15.19 0.52 16.80
N HIS A 180 -15.38 -0.51 15.97
CA HIS A 180 -15.73 -1.83 16.48
C HIS A 180 -14.68 -2.36 17.46
N ILE A 181 -13.40 -2.14 17.19
CA ILE A 181 -12.33 -2.63 18.05
C ILE A 181 -12.21 -1.82 19.33
N GLU A 182 -12.28 -0.50 19.27
CA GLU A 182 -12.23 0.38 20.45
C GLU A 182 -13.37 0.09 21.44
N GLU A 183 -14.54 -0.31 20.94
CA GLU A 183 -15.68 -0.69 21.78
C GLU A 183 -15.55 -2.11 22.37
N THR A 184 -14.80 -2.99 21.71
CA THR A 184 -14.83 -4.43 22.00
C THR A 184 -13.54 -4.94 22.66
N PHE A 185 -12.39 -4.25 22.52
CA PHE A 185 -11.08 -4.78 22.95
C PHE A 185 -10.38 -3.96 24.02
N PRO A 186 -9.63 -4.65 24.89
CA PRO A 186 -8.69 -4.03 25.82
C PRO A 186 -7.63 -3.17 25.11
N ALA A 187 -7.26 -2.06 25.73
CA ALA A 187 -6.21 -1.16 25.23
C ALA A 187 -4.82 -1.80 25.14
N ASP A 188 -4.59 -2.95 25.79
CA ASP A 188 -3.34 -3.71 25.79
C ASP A 188 -3.28 -4.82 24.73
N THR A 189 -4.22 -4.82 23.77
CA THR A 189 -4.22 -5.76 22.65
C THR A 189 -2.89 -5.70 21.88
N ALA A 190 -2.14 -6.80 21.90
CA ALA A 190 -0.87 -6.90 21.19
C ALA A 190 -1.09 -7.02 19.68
N LEU A 191 -0.52 -6.06 18.93
CA LEU A 191 -0.55 -6.03 17.47
C LEU A 191 0.84 -5.76 16.88
N PRO A 192 1.14 -6.32 15.69
CA PRO A 192 2.30 -5.91 14.93
C PRO A 192 2.30 -4.39 14.66
N VAL A 193 3.44 -3.74 14.80
CA VAL A 193 3.59 -2.30 14.54
C VAL A 193 4.10 -2.07 13.12
N LEU A 194 3.44 -1.18 12.38
CA LEU A 194 3.71 -0.90 10.96
C LEU A 194 5.04 -0.19 10.69
N ASN A 195 5.40 0.78 11.54
CA ASN A 195 6.50 1.72 11.29
C ASN A 195 7.86 1.04 10.99
N PRO A 196 8.33 0.02 11.75
CA PRO A 196 9.62 -0.61 11.49
C PRO A 196 9.75 -1.22 10.10
N TYR A 197 8.65 -1.76 9.58
CA TYR A 197 8.62 -2.33 8.25
C TYR A 197 8.67 -1.26 7.15
N ILE A 198 7.99 -0.12 7.35
CA ILE A 198 8.10 1.04 6.45
C ILE A 198 9.54 1.55 6.44
N MET A 199 10.17 1.66 7.60
CA MET A 199 11.58 2.05 7.70
C MET A 199 12.50 1.07 6.96
N THR A 200 12.18 -0.22 6.99
CA THR A 200 12.89 -1.26 6.22
C THR A 200 12.72 -1.02 4.72
N LEU A 201 11.49 -0.82 4.26
CA LEU A 201 11.19 -0.52 2.85
C LEU A 201 11.95 0.71 2.37
N VAL A 202 11.91 1.80 3.13
CA VAL A 202 12.64 3.04 2.82
C VAL A 202 14.16 2.80 2.78
N ALA A 203 14.70 1.96 3.67
CA ALA A 203 16.12 1.61 3.64
C ALA A 203 16.49 0.76 2.41
N LEU A 204 15.61 -0.14 1.97
CA LEU A 204 15.81 -0.96 0.77
C LEU A 204 15.75 -0.13 -0.52
N GLU A 205 14.92 0.91 -0.57
CA GLU A 205 14.86 1.84 -1.70
C GLU A 205 16.16 2.65 -1.89
N GLY A 206 16.92 2.85 -0.82
CA GLY A 206 18.18 3.61 -0.86
C GLY A 206 17.97 5.12 -0.72
N ALA A 207 18.91 5.90 -1.26
CA ALA A 207 19.02 7.34 -0.97
C ALA A 207 17.91 8.21 -1.60
N ASN A 208 17.34 7.77 -2.73
CA ASN A 208 16.36 8.54 -3.49
C ASN A 208 15.12 7.68 -3.79
N PRO A 209 14.31 7.33 -2.77
CA PRO A 209 13.15 6.48 -2.96
C PRO A 209 12.11 7.17 -3.86
N VAL A 210 11.67 6.50 -4.94
CA VAL A 210 10.53 6.96 -5.74
C VAL A 210 9.26 6.41 -5.11
N VAL A 211 8.45 7.31 -4.56
CA VAL A 211 7.24 6.97 -3.82
C VAL A 211 6.09 7.82 -4.33
N ALA A 212 4.96 7.17 -4.63
CA ALA A 212 3.76 7.86 -5.08
C ALA A 212 2.50 7.07 -4.70
N MET A 213 1.35 7.73 -4.75
CA MET A 213 0.08 7.04 -4.58
C MET A 213 -0.16 6.09 -5.76
N LEU A 214 -0.75 4.93 -5.49
CA LEU A 214 -1.02 3.88 -6.49
C LEU A 214 -1.69 4.41 -7.79
N PRO A 215 -2.66 5.33 -7.77
CA PRO A 215 -3.25 5.86 -9.00
C PRO A 215 -2.25 6.60 -9.89
N LEU A 216 -1.25 7.28 -9.32
CA LEU A 216 -0.19 7.93 -10.11
C LEU A 216 0.71 6.89 -10.79
N TRP A 217 1.09 5.83 -10.07
CA TRP A 217 1.85 4.72 -10.65
C TRP A 217 1.12 4.06 -11.81
N ILE A 218 -0.18 3.79 -11.63
CA ILE A 218 -1.03 3.24 -12.69
C ILE A 218 -1.10 4.18 -13.87
N ALA A 219 -1.41 5.47 -13.64
CA ALA A 219 -1.50 6.47 -14.70
C ALA A 219 -0.19 6.62 -15.49
N ALA A 220 0.96 6.47 -14.82
CA ALA A 220 2.27 6.53 -15.45
C ALA A 220 2.51 5.40 -16.45
N HIS A 221 1.88 4.24 -16.24
CA HIS A 221 2.07 3.04 -17.04
C HIS A 221 0.95 2.78 -18.06
N ILE A 222 0.07 3.76 -18.29
CA ILE A 222 -0.96 3.67 -19.34
C ILE A 222 -0.39 4.19 -20.66
N GLU A 223 -0.55 3.38 -21.71
CA GLU A 223 -0.13 3.67 -23.09
C GLU A 223 -1.27 3.31 -24.05
N GLY A 224 -1.87 4.32 -24.68
CA GLY A 224 -3.04 4.10 -25.54
C GLY A 224 -4.21 3.48 -24.74
N PRO A 225 -4.86 2.41 -25.22
CA PRO A 225 -6.00 1.78 -24.52
C PRO A 225 -5.60 0.73 -23.46
N ASP A 226 -4.31 0.43 -23.27
CA ASP A 226 -3.83 -0.61 -22.35
C ASP A 226 -2.63 -0.08 -21.50
N PHE A 227 -2.01 -0.96 -20.73
CA PHE A 227 -0.75 -0.70 -20.05
C PHE A 227 0.43 -0.80 -21.02
N SER A 228 1.42 0.07 -20.83
CA SER A 228 2.73 -0.06 -21.49
C SER A 228 3.31 -1.44 -21.16
N GLN A 229 4.12 -2.00 -22.07
CA GLN A 229 4.85 -3.25 -21.83
C GLN A 229 6.12 -3.03 -20.99
N THR A 230 6.54 -1.77 -20.84
CA THR A 230 7.73 -1.38 -20.10
C THR A 230 7.35 -0.95 -18.69
N CYS A 231 7.99 -1.56 -17.69
CA CYS A 231 7.91 -1.11 -16.31
C CYS A 231 8.99 -0.05 -16.06
N THR A 232 8.61 1.21 -15.86
CA THR A 232 9.53 2.25 -15.38
C THR A 232 9.43 2.36 -13.86
N LEU A 233 10.59 2.46 -13.20
CA LEU A 233 10.68 2.66 -11.75
C LEU A 233 10.91 4.13 -11.37
N GLU A 234 11.13 4.98 -12.37
CA GLU A 234 11.37 6.42 -12.21
C GLU A 234 10.49 7.20 -13.22
N PRO A 235 9.15 7.07 -13.15
CA PRO A 235 8.27 7.79 -14.05
C PRO A 235 8.30 9.30 -13.78
N ASP A 236 8.24 10.09 -14.85
CA ASP A 236 7.96 11.53 -14.75
C ASP A 236 6.47 11.76 -14.44
N PHE A 237 6.14 11.80 -13.15
CA PHE A 237 4.76 12.00 -12.71
C PHE A 237 4.19 13.37 -13.12
N GLU A 238 5.02 14.40 -13.33
CA GLU A 238 4.54 15.70 -13.81
C GLU A 238 4.06 15.61 -15.26
N ALA A 239 4.84 14.96 -16.12
CA ALA A 239 4.45 14.70 -17.50
C ALA A 239 3.18 13.85 -17.58
N VAL A 240 3.03 12.86 -16.68
CA VAL A 240 1.84 12.02 -16.59
C VAL A 240 0.59 12.85 -16.27
N VAL A 241 0.66 13.74 -15.27
CA VAL A 241 -0.46 14.62 -14.92
C VAL A 241 -0.85 15.52 -16.10
N LYS A 242 0.14 16.14 -16.76
CA LYS A 242 -0.10 17.00 -17.94
C LYS A 242 -0.80 16.24 -19.06
N ARG A 243 -0.40 14.99 -19.34
CA ARG A 243 -1.03 14.12 -20.34
C ARG A 243 -2.51 13.84 -20.04
N PHE A 244 -2.84 13.55 -18.79
CA PHE A 244 -4.22 13.27 -18.38
C PHE A 244 -5.11 14.52 -18.42
N GLN A 245 -4.56 15.71 -18.14
CA GLN A 245 -5.29 16.97 -18.25
C GLN A 245 -5.51 17.42 -19.71
N ALA A 246 -4.57 17.10 -20.60
CA ALA A 246 -4.66 17.43 -22.02
C ALA A 246 -5.65 16.55 -22.80
N THR A 247 -6.08 15.42 -22.23
CA THR A 247 -7.06 14.53 -22.84
C THR A 247 -8.45 14.91 -22.31
N PRO A 248 -9.32 15.58 -23.07
CA PRO A 248 -10.64 15.94 -22.59
C PRO A 248 -11.43 14.66 -22.37
N GLY A 249 -11.71 14.31 -21.11
CA GLY A 249 -12.72 13.31 -20.80
C GLY A 249 -14.06 13.82 -21.30
N THR A 250 -14.66 13.14 -22.27
CA THR A 250 -16.07 13.34 -22.58
C THR A 250 -16.83 12.97 -21.31
N PRO A 251 -17.54 13.88 -20.64
CA PRO A 251 -18.35 13.49 -19.51
C PRO A 251 -19.48 12.62 -20.08
N SER A 252 -19.48 11.33 -19.75
CA SER A 252 -20.67 10.50 -19.91
C SER A 252 -21.74 11.12 -19.02
N LYS A 253 -22.69 11.83 -19.64
CA LYS A 253 -23.92 12.25 -18.99
C LYS A 253 -24.71 10.97 -18.69
N HIS A 254 -24.68 10.53 -17.44
CA HIS A 254 -25.72 9.65 -16.88
C HIS A 254 -26.77 10.52 -16.21
#